data_AF-A0A950A2E5-F1
#
_entry.id   AF-A0A950A2E5-F1
#
_cell.length_a   1.000
_cell.length_b   1.000
_cell.length_c   1.000
_cell.angle_alpha   90.00
_cell.angle_beta   90.00
_cell.angle_gamma   90.00
#
_symmetry.space_group_name_H-M   'P 1'
#
loop_
_entity.id
_entity.type
_entity.pdbx_description
1 polymer ?
#
loop_
_entity_poly.entity_id
_entity_poly.type
_entity_poly.pdbx_seq_one_letter_code
_entity_poly.pdbx_strand_id
1 'polypeptide(L)'
;MDGAAPDADLLFVLTTNRADLLEPALAARPGRVDVAIEIDLPDDEGRRRLLALYGRSLPLRLSETETREVVERTDGVTASFVKELLRRAMLESLHDDPSEPVVTAAHTTRALDDLLDADQKLTRSLLGVGTDPETLAAGGGAGTLPPQRPPRFGGGWVAYGRPNRFPG
;
A
#
# COMPACT_ATOMS: atom_id res chain seq x y z
N MET A 1 19.04 -10.88 -17.08
CA MET A 1 20.27 -10.47 -16.37
C MET A 1 21.53 -10.81 -17.18
N ASP A 2 21.44 -11.30 -18.42
CA ASP A 2 22.60 -11.45 -19.30
C ASP A 2 22.61 -10.31 -20.32
N GLY A 3 23.71 -9.54 -20.37
CA GLY A 3 23.91 -8.41 -21.28
C GLY A 3 24.45 -7.12 -20.64
N ALA A 4 24.67 -7.08 -19.32
CA ALA A 4 25.30 -5.95 -18.66
C ALA A 4 26.82 -5.96 -18.90
N ALA A 5 27.42 -4.78 -19.09
CA ALA A 5 28.87 -4.63 -19.16
C ALA A 5 29.52 -5.18 -17.86
N PRO A 6 30.73 -5.76 -17.93
CA PRO A 6 31.36 -6.44 -16.80
C PRO A 6 31.58 -5.56 -15.56
N ASP A 7 31.49 -4.23 -15.69
CA ASP A 7 31.74 -3.26 -14.62
C ASP A 7 30.46 -2.52 -14.15
N ALA A 8 29.26 -3.02 -14.47
CA ALA A 8 28.00 -2.36 -14.10
C ALA A 8 27.44 -2.90 -12.77
N ASP A 9 27.39 -2.03 -11.75
CA ASP A 9 26.61 -2.28 -10.53
C ASP A 9 25.11 -2.09 -10.83
N LEU A 10 24.37 -3.19 -10.90
CA LEU A 10 22.93 -3.17 -11.20
C LEU A 10 22.09 -3.55 -9.98
N LEU A 11 21.20 -2.64 -9.57
CA LEU A 11 20.15 -2.90 -8.59
C LEU A 11 18.81 -3.15 -9.31
N PHE A 12 18.16 -4.26 -8.99
CA PHE A 12 16.82 -4.57 -9.48
C PHE A 12 15.80 -4.36 -8.36
N VAL A 13 14.77 -3.56 -8.63
CA VAL A 13 13.62 -3.38 -7.73
C VAL A 13 12.39 -3.95 -8.41
N LEU A 14 11.74 -4.90 -7.74
CA LEU A 14 10.53 -5.57 -8.22
C LEU A 14 9.40 -5.32 -7.22
N THR A 15 8.20 -5.04 -7.72
CA THR A 15 7.01 -4.78 -6.89
C THR A 15 5.88 -5.72 -7.30
N THR A 16 5.21 -6.37 -6.34
CA THR A 16 4.01 -7.19 -6.59
C THR A 16 2.98 -6.96 -5.48
N ASN A 17 1.70 -6.96 -5.84
CA ASN A 17 0.59 -7.01 -4.87
C ASN A 17 0.11 -8.45 -4.63
N ARG A 18 0.76 -9.43 -5.28
CA ARG A 18 0.44 -10.86 -5.23
C ARG A 18 1.72 -11.68 -5.08
N ALA A 19 2.33 -11.62 -3.89
CA ALA A 19 3.54 -12.37 -3.59
C ALA A 19 3.27 -13.90 -3.55
N ASP A 20 2.03 -14.29 -3.25
CA ASP A 20 1.52 -15.67 -3.30
C ASP A 20 1.61 -16.31 -4.68
N LEU A 21 1.52 -15.50 -5.75
CA LEU A 21 1.58 -15.97 -7.13
C LEU A 21 3.00 -16.03 -7.70
N LEU A 22 3.99 -15.48 -7.00
CA LEU A 22 5.37 -15.56 -7.48
C LEU A 22 5.85 -17.00 -7.40
N GLU A 23 6.34 -17.53 -8.52
CA GLU A 23 6.85 -18.89 -8.53
C GLU A 23 7.96 -19.07 -7.47
N PRO A 24 7.94 -20.19 -6.71
CA PRO A 24 8.95 -20.48 -5.70
C PRO A 24 10.39 -20.40 -6.23
N ALA A 25 10.60 -20.62 -7.54
CA ALA A 25 11.90 -20.56 -8.19
C ALA A 25 12.52 -19.14 -8.26
N LEU A 26 11.71 -18.07 -8.15
CA LEU A 26 12.17 -16.69 -8.05
C LEU A 26 12.46 -16.28 -6.60
N ALA A 27 11.66 -16.77 -5.66
CA ALA A 27 11.80 -16.47 -4.23
C ALA A 27 12.89 -17.31 -3.53
N ALA A 28 13.14 -18.54 -3.98
CA ALA A 28 13.96 -19.52 -3.25
C ALA A 28 15.33 -19.83 -3.89
N ARG A 29 15.66 -19.27 -5.05
CA ARG A 29 16.99 -19.47 -5.66
C ARG A 29 17.99 -18.45 -5.11
N PRO A 30 19.06 -18.89 -4.42
CA PRO A 30 20.12 -17.99 -3.97
C PRO A 30 20.72 -17.22 -5.15
N GLY A 31 20.83 -15.89 -5.05
CA GLY A 31 21.47 -15.02 -6.04
C GLY A 31 20.56 -14.31 -7.06
N ARG A 32 19.24 -14.20 -6.82
CA ARG A 32 18.32 -13.43 -7.68
C ARG A 32 17.51 -12.36 -6.95
N VAL A 33 17.10 -12.61 -5.72
CA VAL A 33 16.43 -11.65 -4.84
C VAL A 33 17.08 -11.79 -3.47
N ASP A 34 17.79 -10.75 -3.03
CA ASP A 34 18.55 -10.77 -1.77
C ASP A 34 17.71 -10.26 -0.58
N VAL A 35 16.73 -9.40 -0.86
CA VAL A 35 15.87 -8.77 0.14
C VAL A 35 14.42 -8.73 -0.38
N ALA A 36 13.50 -9.26 0.41
CA ALA A 36 12.06 -9.07 0.24
C ALA A 36 11.56 -8.18 1.38
N ILE A 37 10.82 -7.12 1.03
CA ILE A 37 10.23 -6.17 1.98
C ILE A 37 8.73 -6.16 1.75
N GLU A 38 7.98 -6.50 2.78
CA GLU A 38 6.53 -6.31 2.82
C GLU A 38 6.24 -4.85 3.17
N ILE A 39 5.27 -4.25 2.49
CA ILE A 39 4.81 -2.88 2.75
C ILE A 39 3.42 -2.97 3.33
N ASP A 40 3.34 -2.76 4.64
CA ASP A 40 2.07 -2.73 5.37
C ASP A 40 1.26 -1.46 5.06
N LEU A 41 0.00 -1.48 5.46
CA LEU A 41 -0.83 -0.29 5.50
C LEU A 41 -0.21 0.76 6.43
N PRO A 42 -0.30 2.06 6.08
CA PRO A 42 0.24 3.12 6.92
C PRO A 42 -0.48 3.18 8.28
N ASP A 43 0.31 3.23 9.35
CA ASP A 43 -0.16 3.56 10.70
C ASP A 43 -0.57 5.04 10.79
N ASP A 44 -1.04 5.47 11.96
CA ASP A 44 -1.55 6.83 12.19
C ASP A 44 -0.52 7.91 11.80
N GLU A 45 0.74 7.72 12.19
CA GLU A 45 1.84 8.63 11.87
C GLU A 45 2.18 8.58 10.38
N GLY A 46 2.13 7.41 9.76
CA GLY A 46 2.23 7.20 8.32
C GLY A 46 1.15 7.97 7.57
N ARG A 47 -0.11 7.87 7.99
CA ARG A 47 -1.23 8.61 7.39
C ARG A 47 -1.09 10.12 7.58
N ARG A 48 -0.63 10.58 8.74
CA ARG A 48 -0.28 12.00 8.96
C ARG A 48 0.80 12.50 8.01
N ARG A 49 1.85 11.70 7.80
CA ARG A 49 2.92 12.01 6.83
C ARG A 49 2.43 11.99 5.40
N LEU A 50 1.51 11.09 5.05
CA LEU A 50 0.89 11.04 3.73
C LEU A 50 0.01 12.27 3.48
N LEU A 51 -0.78 12.71 4.47
CA LEU A 51 -1.55 13.96 4.39
C LEU A 51 -0.62 15.15 4.16
N ALA A 52 0.49 15.24 4.91
CA ALA A 52 1.48 16.29 4.70
C ALA A 52 2.13 16.19 3.31
N LEU A 53 2.57 15.00 2.90
CA LEU A 53 3.21 14.73 1.60
C LEU A 53 2.32 15.16 0.43
N TYR A 54 1.08 14.67 0.39
CA TYR A 54 0.15 14.94 -0.71
C TYR A 54 -0.49 16.34 -0.60
N GLY A 55 -0.56 16.90 0.61
CA GLY A 55 -1.03 18.26 0.86
C GLY A 55 -0.04 19.36 0.45
N ARG A 56 1.26 19.06 0.28
CA ARG A 56 2.30 20.05 -0.03
C ARG A 56 2.01 20.94 -1.24
N SER A 57 1.32 20.42 -2.24
CA SER A 57 0.99 21.14 -3.48
C SER A 57 -0.45 21.68 -3.52
N LEU A 58 -1.16 21.62 -2.40
CA LEU A 58 -2.55 22.05 -2.30
C LEU A 58 -2.67 23.27 -1.38
N PRO A 59 -3.65 24.15 -1.60
CA PRO A 59 -3.99 25.22 -0.66
C PRO A 59 -4.73 24.65 0.55
N LEU A 60 -4.09 23.74 1.28
CA LEU A 60 -4.64 23.01 2.41
C LEU A 60 -4.49 23.78 3.71
N ARG A 61 -5.61 24.05 4.39
CA ARG A 61 -5.68 24.68 5.70
C ARG A 61 -6.42 23.76 6.68
N LEU A 62 -5.64 22.92 7.34
CA LEU A 62 -6.10 22.09 8.47
C LEU A 62 -5.27 22.45 9.71
N SER A 63 -5.94 22.56 10.85
CA SER A 63 -5.32 22.58 12.17
C SER A 63 -4.80 21.18 12.54
N GLU A 64 -3.97 21.10 13.59
CA GLU A 64 -3.52 19.81 14.14
C GLU A 64 -4.69 18.95 14.64
N THR A 65 -5.74 19.58 15.18
CA THR A 65 -6.94 18.86 15.64
C THR A 65 -7.71 18.25 14.47
N GLU A 66 -7.93 19.01 13.40
CA GLU A 66 -8.62 18.52 12.20
C GLU A 66 -7.78 17.47 11.46
N THR A 67 -6.46 17.63 11.45
CA THR A 67 -5.55 16.61 10.88
C THR A 67 -5.66 15.29 11.66
N ARG A 68 -5.73 15.36 13.00
CA ARG A 68 -5.93 14.17 13.84
C ARG A 68 -7.25 13.49 13.54
N GLU A 69 -8.33 14.25 13.40
CA GLU A 69 -9.65 13.70 13.06
C GLU A 69 -9.62 12.93 11.73
N VAL A 70 -8.97 13.50 10.69
CA VAL A 70 -8.81 12.80 9.41
C VAL A 70 -8.01 11.49 9.59
N VAL A 71 -6.94 11.50 10.38
CA VAL A 71 -6.11 10.30 10.64
C VAL A 71 -6.88 9.21 11.38
N GLU A 72 -7.67 9.58 12.40
CA GLU A 72 -8.51 8.66 13.18
C GLU A 72 -9.61 8.04 12.30
N ARG A 73 -10.23 8.83 11.42
CA ARG A 73 -11.28 8.36 10.50
C ARG A 73 -10.77 7.53 9.33
N THR A 74 -9.45 7.50 9.11
CA THR A 74 -8.81 6.79 7.99
C THR A 74 -8.04 5.57 8.44
N ASP A 75 -8.42 4.95 9.55
CA ASP A 75 -7.80 3.70 9.97
C ASP A 75 -7.94 2.59 8.92
N GLY A 76 -6.87 1.81 8.76
CA GLY A 76 -6.82 0.69 7.81
C GLY A 76 -6.90 1.06 6.33
N VAL A 77 -6.68 2.32 5.94
CA VAL A 77 -6.70 2.73 4.52
C VAL A 77 -5.32 2.71 3.88
N THR A 78 -5.28 2.54 2.56
CA THR A 78 -4.04 2.60 1.77
C THR A 78 -3.52 4.05 1.60
N ALA A 79 -2.24 4.19 1.22
CA ALA A 79 -1.69 5.49 0.84
C ALA A 79 -2.45 6.15 -0.34
N SER A 80 -2.93 5.33 -1.29
CA SER A 80 -3.74 5.79 -2.42
C SER A 80 -5.07 6.40 -1.99
N PHE A 81 -5.69 5.88 -0.92
CA PHE A 81 -6.90 6.46 -0.35
C PHE A 81 -6.66 7.89 0.14
N VAL A 82 -5.58 8.12 0.90
CA VAL A 82 -5.24 9.46 1.42
C VAL A 82 -5.03 10.46 0.28
N LYS A 83 -4.40 10.02 -0.81
CA LYS A 83 -4.23 10.84 -2.02
C LYS A 83 -5.57 11.19 -2.67
N GLU A 84 -6.46 10.20 -2.81
CA GLU A 84 -7.79 10.41 -3.39
C GLU A 84 -8.66 11.32 -2.50
N LEU A 85 -8.58 11.17 -1.18
CA LEU A 85 -9.25 12.04 -0.22
C LEU A 85 -8.91 13.50 -0.47
N LEU A 86 -7.62 13.84 -0.55
CA LEU A 86 -7.18 15.21 -0.79
C LEU A 86 -7.57 15.71 -2.19
N ARG A 87 -7.60 14.82 -3.20
CA ARG A 87 -8.10 15.16 -4.53
C ARG A 87 -9.57 15.54 -4.49
N ARG A 88 -10.42 14.76 -3.81
CA ARG A 88 -11.85 15.07 -3.66
C ARG A 88 -12.08 16.32 -2.84
N ALA A 89 -11.36 16.49 -1.73
CA ALA A 89 -11.44 17.70 -0.92
C ALA A 89 -11.04 18.96 -1.72
N MET A 90 -10.09 18.86 -2.66
CA MET A 90 -9.77 19.93 -3.59
C MET A 90 -10.94 20.23 -4.55
N LEU A 91 -11.58 19.18 -5.09
CA LEU A 91 -12.78 19.36 -5.93
C LEU A 91 -13.93 20.01 -5.18
N GLU A 92 -14.17 19.63 -3.92
CA GLU A 92 -15.14 20.29 -3.04
C GLU A 92 -14.82 21.79 -2.89
N SER A 93 -13.55 22.13 -2.66
CA SER A 93 -13.15 23.55 -2.54
C SER A 93 -13.36 24.36 -3.81
N LEU A 94 -13.19 23.73 -4.99
CA LEU A 94 -13.43 24.36 -6.29
C LEU A 94 -14.91 24.56 -6.57
N HIS A 95 -15.78 23.71 -6.02
CA HIS A 95 -17.23 23.91 -6.11
C HIS A 95 -17.70 25.06 -5.22
N ASP A 96 -17.09 25.21 -4.04
CA ASP A 96 -17.43 26.28 -3.08
C ASP A 96 -16.92 27.65 -3.56
N ASP A 97 -15.65 27.76 -3.97
CA ASP A 97 -15.06 28.97 -4.55
C ASP A 97 -14.08 28.60 -5.69
N PRO A 98 -14.52 28.69 -6.96
CA PRO A 98 -13.67 28.39 -8.10
C PRO A 98 -12.51 29.38 -8.29
N SER A 99 -12.63 30.60 -7.74
CA SER A 99 -11.69 31.70 -7.98
C SER A 99 -10.51 31.68 -7.02
N GLU A 100 -10.73 31.27 -5.77
CA GLU A 100 -9.70 31.15 -4.74
C GLU A 100 -9.91 29.87 -3.91
N PRO A 101 -9.65 28.68 -4.49
CA PRO A 101 -9.92 27.42 -3.82
C PRO A 101 -8.97 27.22 -2.63
N VAL A 102 -9.54 26.95 -1.46
CA VAL A 102 -8.81 26.59 -0.25
C VAL A 102 -9.42 25.33 0.35
N VAL A 103 -8.62 24.30 0.54
CA VAL A 103 -9.08 23.04 1.15
C VAL A 103 -9.15 23.21 2.66
N THR A 104 -10.32 23.01 3.24
CA THR A 104 -10.61 23.20 4.68
C THR A 104 -11.09 21.88 5.28
N ALA A 105 -11.25 21.83 6.60
CA ALA A 105 -11.79 20.65 7.26
C ALA A 105 -13.19 20.27 6.74
N ALA A 106 -14.03 21.24 6.40
CA ALA A 106 -15.35 20.97 5.82
C ALA A 106 -15.27 20.21 4.48
N HIS A 107 -14.27 20.54 3.65
CA HIS A 107 -14.02 19.85 2.38
C HIS A 107 -13.53 18.41 2.60
N THR A 108 -12.59 18.21 3.55
CA THR A 108 -12.09 16.87 3.87
C THR A 108 -13.15 16.00 4.54
N THR A 109 -14.00 16.56 5.39
CA THR A 109 -15.11 15.84 6.04
C THR A 109 -16.13 15.37 5.00
N ARG A 110 -16.58 16.25 4.09
CA ARG A 110 -17.47 15.87 2.98
C ARG A 110 -16.86 14.78 2.11
N ALA A 111 -15.60 14.93 1.73
CA ALA A 111 -14.89 13.94 0.93
C ALA A 111 -14.76 12.60 1.66
N LEU A 112 -14.47 12.61 2.97
CA LEU A 112 -14.44 11.40 3.80
C LEU A 112 -15.82 10.73 3.87
N ASP A 113 -16.88 11.50 4.07
CA ASP A 113 -18.24 10.97 4.16
C ASP A 113 -18.61 10.25 2.85
N ASP A 114 -18.36 10.87 1.69
CA ASP A 114 -18.60 10.26 0.37
C ASP A 114 -17.70 9.03 0.11
N LEU A 115 -16.43 9.08 0.50
CA LEU A 115 -15.48 7.99 0.33
C LEU A 115 -15.78 6.78 1.21
N LEU A 116 -16.24 7.03 2.44
CA LEU A 116 -16.52 6.01 3.44
C LEU A 116 -17.98 5.57 3.43
N ASP A 117 -18.82 6.15 2.57
CA ASP A 117 -20.25 5.89 2.55
C ASP A 117 -20.55 4.39 2.30
N ALA A 118 -21.39 3.82 3.15
CA ALA A 118 -21.66 2.37 3.25
C ALA A 118 -22.14 1.76 1.93
N ASP A 119 -22.88 2.54 1.15
CA ASP A 119 -23.56 2.12 -0.07
C ASP A 119 -22.62 1.97 -1.28
N GLN A 120 -21.41 2.52 -1.22
CA GLN A 120 -20.42 2.41 -2.30
C GLN A 120 -19.35 1.33 -2.02
N LYS A 121 -19.78 0.09 -1.74
CA LYS A 121 -18.86 -1.05 -1.46
C LYS A 121 -17.76 -1.23 -2.52
N LEU A 122 -18.07 -0.99 -3.80
CA LEU A 122 -17.11 -1.08 -4.89
C LEU A 122 -16.07 0.04 -4.83
N THR A 123 -16.49 1.29 -4.62
CA THR A 123 -15.59 2.44 -4.44
C THR A 123 -14.66 2.22 -3.26
N ARG A 124 -15.21 1.70 -2.15
CA ARG A 124 -14.43 1.36 -0.95
C ARG A 124 -13.34 0.32 -1.24
N SER A 125 -13.68 -0.76 -1.94
CA SER A 125 -12.72 -1.81 -2.35
C SER A 125 -11.66 -1.28 -3.34
N LEU A 126 -12.06 -0.49 -4.34
CA LEU A 126 -11.15 0.09 -5.33
C LEU A 126 -10.15 1.09 -4.72
N LEU A 127 -10.52 1.73 -3.62
CA LEU A 127 -9.67 2.66 -2.89
C LEU A 127 -8.91 1.99 -1.72
N GLY A 128 -9.09 0.68 -1.55
CA GLY A 128 -8.40 -0.09 -0.53
C GLY A 128 -8.87 0.19 0.90
N VAL A 129 -10.19 0.37 1.07
CA VAL A 129 -10.83 0.50 2.38
C VAL A 129 -11.67 -0.75 2.65
N GLY A 130 -11.58 -1.29 3.86
CA GLY A 130 -12.22 -2.55 4.25
C GLY A 130 -11.19 -3.62 4.58
N THR A 131 -11.20 -4.04 5.84
CA THR A 131 -10.41 -5.14 6.37
C THR A 131 -11.04 -6.47 5.97
N ASP A 132 -10.63 -7.00 4.84
CA ASP A 132 -10.49 -8.44 4.68
C ASP A 132 -9.35 -8.68 3.67
N PRO A 133 -8.23 -9.29 4.06
CA PRO A 133 -7.19 -9.67 3.11
C PRO A 133 -7.73 -10.58 1.97
N GLU A 134 -8.90 -11.19 2.16
CA GLU A 134 -9.64 -11.95 1.13
C GLU A 134 -10.49 -11.09 0.17
N THR A 135 -10.84 -9.84 0.50
CA THR A 135 -11.73 -8.97 -0.29
C THR A 135 -11.02 -7.87 -1.08
N LEU A 136 -9.68 -7.84 -1.08
CA LEU A 136 -8.91 -7.25 -2.18
C LEU A 136 -9.40 -7.92 -3.46
N ALA A 137 -10.21 -7.21 -4.25
CA ALA A 137 -10.96 -7.78 -5.36
C ALA A 137 -10.06 -8.68 -6.21
N ALA A 138 -10.32 -9.99 -6.14
CA ALA A 138 -9.78 -10.96 -7.07
C ALA A 138 -10.17 -10.50 -8.47
N GLY A 139 -9.21 -9.94 -9.20
CA GLY A 139 -9.39 -9.64 -10.61
C GLY A 139 -9.75 -10.93 -11.34
N GLY A 140 -11.01 -11.03 -11.78
CA GLY A 140 -11.48 -11.95 -12.83
C GLY A 140 -11.39 -13.43 -12.51
N GLY A 141 -12.54 -14.07 -12.33
CA GLY A 141 -12.64 -15.46 -11.89
C GLY A 141 -12.11 -16.50 -12.88
N ALA A 142 -11.74 -17.65 -12.34
CA ALA A 142 -12.10 -18.97 -12.87
C ALA A 142 -11.80 -20.06 -11.83
N GLY A 143 -12.84 -20.77 -11.40
CA GLY A 143 -12.79 -22.19 -11.03
C GLY A 143 -12.06 -22.58 -9.73
N THR A 144 -12.84 -22.88 -8.70
CA THR A 144 -12.42 -23.67 -7.54
C THR A 144 -11.86 -25.02 -8.02
N LEU A 145 -10.56 -25.25 -7.85
CA LEU A 145 -9.96 -26.59 -7.94
C LEU A 145 -10.03 -27.27 -6.56
N PRO A 146 -10.40 -28.57 -6.48
CA PRO A 146 -10.54 -29.27 -5.22
C PRO A 146 -9.18 -29.45 -4.51
N PRO A 147 -9.17 -29.61 -3.17
CA PRO A 147 -7.95 -29.63 -2.37
C PRO A 147 -7.10 -30.87 -2.67
N GLN A 148 -5.90 -30.65 -3.20
CA GLN A 148 -4.89 -31.70 -3.36
C GLN A 148 -4.12 -31.86 -2.04
N ARG A 149 -4.02 -33.11 -1.57
CA ARG A 149 -3.25 -33.48 -0.37
C ARG A 149 -1.76 -33.14 -0.56
N PRO A 150 -1.05 -32.64 0.47
CA PRO A 150 0.38 -32.38 0.36
C PRO A 150 1.18 -33.70 0.29
N PRO A 151 2.25 -33.77 -0.52
CA PRO A 151 3.15 -34.91 -0.49
C PRO A 151 3.97 -34.90 0.82
N ARG A 152 4.06 -36.06 1.46
CA ARG A 152 4.95 -36.29 2.61
C ARG A 152 6.38 -36.41 2.11
N PHE A 153 7.25 -35.49 2.55
CA PHE A 153 8.69 -35.75 2.62
C PHE A 153 9.18 -35.37 4.01
N GLY A 154 9.77 -36.34 4.71
CA GLY A 154 10.37 -36.18 6.02
C GLY A 154 11.82 -35.70 5.94
N GLY A 155 12.31 -35.16 7.05
CA GLY A 155 13.69 -34.72 7.23
C GLY A 155 13.76 -33.24 7.59
N GLY A 156 14.25 -32.94 8.79
CA GLY A 156 14.23 -31.62 9.40
C GLY A 156 15.19 -30.62 8.75
N TRP A 157 14.82 -29.34 8.82
CA TRP A 157 15.71 -28.23 8.47
C TRP A 157 16.46 -27.78 9.73
N VAL A 158 17.77 -27.97 9.69
CA VAL A 158 18.73 -27.38 10.63
C VAL A 158 19.05 -25.97 10.14
N ALA A 159 18.79 -24.96 10.97
CA ALA A 159 19.33 -23.62 10.78
C ALA A 159 20.79 -23.59 11.26
N TYR A 160 21.71 -23.07 10.43
CA TYR A 160 23.00 -22.60 10.91
C TYR A 160 23.16 -21.11 10.59
N GLY A 161 23.19 -20.33 11.68
CA GLY A 161 23.60 -18.93 11.70
C GLY A 161 25.13 -18.80 11.74
N ARG A 162 25.59 -17.72 11.12
CA ARG A 162 26.94 -17.13 10.96
C ARG A 162 27.70 -16.88 12.31
N PRO A 163 29.04 -16.64 12.35
CA PRO A 163 29.69 -15.46 11.74
C PRO A 163 31.07 -15.62 11.10
N ASN A 164 31.29 -14.78 10.09
CA ASN A 164 32.56 -14.56 9.39
C ASN A 164 33.45 -13.62 10.22
N ARG A 165 34.71 -14.01 10.47
CA ARG A 165 35.77 -13.18 11.07
C ARG A 165 36.64 -12.63 9.94
N PHE A 166 36.82 -11.32 9.86
CA PHE A 166 37.86 -10.69 9.03
C PHE A 166 39.21 -10.74 9.77
N PRO A 167 40.35 -10.98 9.10
CA PRO A 167 41.66 -10.67 9.66
C PRO A 167 42.18 -9.32 9.15
N GLY A 168 42.83 -8.58 10.05
CA GLY A 168 43.88 -7.60 9.74
C GLY A 168 45.25 -8.21 9.98
#